data_AF-A0A7S0C4F0-F1
#
_entry.id   AF-A0A7S0C4F0-F1
#
_cell.length_a   1.000
_cell.length_b   1.000
_cell.length_c   1.000
_cell.angle_alpha   90.00
_cell.angle_beta   90.00
_cell.angle_gamma   90.00
#
_symmetry.space_group_name_H-M   'P 1'
#
loop_
_entity.id
_entity.type
_entity.pdbx_description
1 polymer ?
#
loop_
_entity_poly.entity_id
_entity_poly.type
_entity_poly.pdbx_seq_one_letter_code
_entity_poly.pdbx_strand_id
1 'polypeptide(L)'
;EKTDNGENCVVGIKVPNSNDQTVRLFDGARKALYQLATDITYNDVILAAASTSLEPAYSHACLKALEILPGLSLQSMFTFSQIGRTGRLTSRKTGHFKLLNEESGVPYEKMLFFDG
;
A
#
# COMPACT_ATOMS: atom_id res chain seq x y z
N GLU A 1 10.72 13.78 32.09
CA GLU A 1 10.37 13.45 30.70
C GLU A 1 9.66 12.10 30.66
N LYS A 2 8.56 12.01 29.91
CA LYS A 2 7.84 10.75 29.70
C LYS A 2 8.65 9.91 28.73
N THR A 3 9.04 8.72 29.16
CA THR A 3 9.55 7.64 28.31
C THR A 3 8.48 7.24 27.33
N ASP A 4 8.66 7.61 26.07
CA ASP A 4 7.91 7.08 24.94
C ASP A 4 8.29 5.60 24.80
N ASN A 5 7.36 4.70 25.11
CA ASN A 5 7.54 3.27 24.91
C ASN A 5 7.64 3.05 23.40
N GLY A 6 8.87 2.89 22.91
CA GLY A 6 9.17 2.62 21.51
C GLY A 6 8.45 1.38 21.01
N GLU A 7 7.28 1.58 20.42
CA GLU A 7 6.66 0.60 19.54
C GLU A 7 7.66 0.34 18.41
N ASN A 8 8.04 -0.93 18.20
CA ASN A 8 8.90 -1.40 17.11
C ASN A 8 8.24 -1.12 15.74
N CYS A 9 8.15 0.15 15.34
CA CYS A 9 7.58 0.55 14.07
C CYS A 9 8.66 0.41 12.99
N VAL A 10 8.38 -0.36 11.94
CA VAL A 10 9.27 -0.43 10.78
C VAL A 10 9.22 0.92 10.05
N VAL A 11 10.37 1.57 9.91
CA VAL A 11 10.49 2.95 9.41
C VAL A 11 10.87 3.04 7.92
N GLY A 12 11.21 1.93 7.28
CA GLY A 12 11.57 1.86 5.87
C GLY A 12 12.54 0.72 5.54
N ILE A 13 12.89 0.61 4.25
CA ILE A 13 13.81 -0.42 3.72
C ILE A 13 15.04 0.25 3.12
N LYS A 14 16.25 -0.22 3.48
CA LYS A 14 17.48 0.18 2.79
C LYS A 14 17.57 -0.49 1.42
N VAL A 15 17.83 0.29 0.38
CA VAL A 15 18.04 -0.24 -0.98
C VAL A 15 19.43 -0.86 -1.06
N PRO A 16 19.55 -2.15 -1.44
CA PRO A 16 20.85 -2.81 -1.60
C PRO A 16 21.74 -2.06 -2.59
N ASN A 17 23.04 -1.96 -2.26
CA ASN A 17 24.07 -1.33 -3.12
C ASN A 17 23.81 0.15 -3.47
N SER A 18 22.92 0.83 -2.75
CA SER A 18 22.77 2.28 -2.83
C SER A 18 23.52 2.93 -1.67
N ASN A 19 24.20 4.05 -1.92
CA ASN A 19 24.84 4.87 -0.87
C ASN A 19 23.77 5.54 0.00
N ASP A 20 23.14 4.75 0.87
CA ASP A 20 22.22 5.17 1.92
C ASP A 20 20.79 5.57 1.49
N GLN A 21 20.31 5.09 0.34
CA GLN A 21 18.91 5.30 -0.02
C GLN A 21 17.99 4.37 0.79
N THR A 22 17.01 4.98 1.44
CA THR A 22 15.95 4.27 2.17
C THR A 22 14.61 4.57 1.53
N VAL A 23 13.88 3.52 1.16
CA VAL A 23 12.47 3.64 0.77
C VAL A 23 11.63 3.73 2.03
N ARG A 24 10.79 4.76 2.13
CA ARG A 24 9.92 5.00 3.28
C ARG A 24 8.52 5.38 2.82
N LEU A 25 7.54 5.12 3.68
CA LEU A 25 6.21 5.68 3.53
C LEU A 25 6.21 7.17 3.90
N PHE A 26 5.36 7.95 3.26
CA PHE A 26 5.01 9.28 3.78
C PHE A 26 4.39 9.14 5.17
N ASP A 27 4.71 10.06 6.08
CA ASP A 27 4.26 9.98 7.47
C ASP A 27 2.74 9.90 7.61
N GLY A 28 2.00 10.64 6.77
CA GLY A 28 0.54 10.59 6.74
C GLY A 28 0.01 9.22 6.32
N ALA A 29 0.59 8.64 5.26
CA ALA A 29 0.21 7.31 4.79
C ALA A 29 0.53 6.23 5.84
N ARG A 30 1.71 6.32 6.48
CA ARG A 30 2.11 5.39 7.56
C ARG A 30 1.12 5.44 8.72
N LYS A 31 0.74 6.64 9.18
CA LYS A 31 -0.24 6.82 10.27
C LYS A 31 -1.62 6.26 9.91
N ALA A 32 -2.10 6.56 8.71
CA ALA A 32 -3.40 6.07 8.23
C ALA A 32 -3.43 4.54 8.12
N LEU A 33 -2.38 3.94 7.55
CA LEU A 33 -2.26 2.48 7.43
C LEU A 33 -2.12 1.81 8.80
N TYR A 34 -1.40 2.42 9.74
CA TYR A 34 -1.33 1.94 11.11
C TYR A 34 -2.72 1.92 11.78
N GLN A 35 -3.51 2.99 11.63
CA GLN A 35 -4.88 3.05 12.14
C GLN A 35 -5.78 1.98 11.50
N LEU A 36 -5.71 1.82 10.18
CA LEU A 36 -6.44 0.77 9.46
C LEU A 36 -6.08 -0.64 9.95
N ALA A 37 -4.84 -0.86 10.42
CA ALA A 37 -4.38 -2.15 10.92
C ALA A 37 -4.69 -2.42 12.40
N THR A 38 -4.98 -1.39 13.20
CA THR A 38 -5.04 -1.51 14.68
C THR A 38 -6.38 -1.10 15.28
N ASP A 39 -7.14 -0.23 14.62
CA ASP A 39 -8.44 0.22 15.09
C ASP A 39 -9.56 -0.66 14.52
N ILE A 40 -10.28 -1.32 15.43
CA ILE A 40 -11.39 -2.24 15.13
C ILE A 40 -12.48 -1.58 14.26
N THR A 41 -12.61 -0.25 14.33
CA THR A 41 -13.58 0.53 13.56
C THR A 41 -13.40 0.34 12.05
N TYR A 42 -12.19 0.00 11.60
CA TYR A 42 -11.85 -0.15 10.19
C TYR A 42 -11.71 -1.60 9.72
N ASN A 43 -12.10 -2.60 10.53
CA ASN A 43 -11.94 -4.02 10.18
C ASN A 43 -12.65 -4.43 8.88
N ASP A 44 -13.74 -3.74 8.52
CA ASP A 44 -14.50 -4.02 7.30
C ASP A 44 -13.98 -3.25 6.07
N VAL A 45 -12.91 -2.48 6.21
CA VAL A 45 -12.30 -1.74 5.10
C VAL A 45 -11.43 -2.67 4.26
N ILE A 46 -11.70 -2.70 2.96
CA ILE A 46 -10.90 -3.41 1.97
C ILE A 46 -9.90 -2.44 1.36
N LEU A 47 -8.61 -2.78 1.40
CA LEU A 47 -7.56 -2.01 0.75
C LEU A 47 -7.22 -2.60 -0.62
N ALA A 48 -7.11 -1.73 -1.62
CA ALA A 48 -6.68 -2.08 -2.96
C ALA A 48 -5.63 -1.11 -3.49
N ALA A 49 -4.71 -1.61 -4.32
CA ALA A 49 -3.67 -0.80 -4.97
C ALA A 49 -3.95 -0.63 -6.47
N ALA A 50 -3.92 0.61 -6.97
CA ALA A 50 -4.02 0.93 -8.38
C ALA A 50 -2.85 1.83 -8.82
N SER A 51 -1.88 1.26 -9.54
CA SER A 51 -0.67 1.98 -9.94
C SER A 51 -0.33 1.76 -11.41
N THR A 52 -0.08 2.84 -12.13
CA THR A 52 0.38 2.82 -13.52
C THR A 52 1.90 2.74 -13.61
N SER A 53 2.57 2.06 -12.67
CA SER A 53 4.03 1.98 -12.63
C SER A 53 4.62 1.41 -13.93
N LEU A 54 5.75 1.97 -14.37
CA LEU A 54 6.56 1.35 -15.42
C LEU A 54 7.41 0.20 -14.88
N GLU A 55 7.61 0.15 -13.56
CA GLU A 55 8.39 -0.84 -12.84
C GLU A 55 7.49 -1.60 -11.85
N PRO A 56 6.56 -2.45 -12.34
CA PRO A 56 5.63 -3.17 -11.47
C PRO A 56 6.36 -4.13 -10.53
N ALA A 57 7.45 -4.77 -10.98
CA ALA A 57 8.26 -5.66 -10.15
C ALA A 57 8.86 -4.93 -8.93
N TYR A 58 9.42 -3.73 -9.14
CA TYR A 58 9.93 -2.91 -8.05
C TYR A 58 8.80 -2.47 -7.09
N SER A 59 7.64 -2.10 -7.65
CA SER A 59 6.47 -1.71 -6.86
C SER A 59 5.99 -2.85 -5.94
N HIS A 60 5.91 -4.08 -6.45
CA HIS A 60 5.59 -5.26 -5.65
C HIS A 60 6.67 -5.58 -4.61
N ALA A 61 7.95 -5.44 -4.95
CA ALA A 61 9.04 -5.63 -4.01
C ALA A 61 8.94 -4.65 -2.83
N CYS A 62 8.62 -3.37 -3.09
CA CYS A 62 8.38 -2.38 -2.06
C CYS A 62 7.19 -2.75 -1.17
N LEU A 63 6.05 -3.17 -1.73
CA LEU A 63 4.88 -3.58 -0.94
C LEU A 63 5.17 -4.79 -0.05
N LYS A 64 5.98 -5.73 -0.54
CA LYS A 64 6.36 -6.93 0.22
C LYS A 64 7.31 -6.60 1.37
N ALA A 65 8.23 -5.67 1.17
CA ALA A 65 9.29 -5.39 2.13
C ALA A 65 8.92 -4.27 3.13
N LEU A 66 7.97 -3.39 2.81
CA LEU A 66 7.53 -2.33 3.71
C LEU A 66 6.52 -2.92 4.69
N GLU A 67 6.80 -2.78 5.97
CA GLU A 67 5.91 -3.20 7.05
C GLU A 67 5.29 -1.99 7.76
N ILE A 68 4.05 -2.16 8.22
CA ILE A 68 3.33 -1.18 9.05
C ILE A 68 3.45 -1.54 10.53
N LEU A 69 3.32 -2.83 10.83
CA LEU A 69 3.58 -3.46 12.12
C LEU A 69 4.61 -4.57 11.90
N PRO A 70 5.40 -4.96 12.92
CA PRO A 70 6.30 -6.12 12.80
C PRO A 70 5.58 -7.35 12.24
N GLY A 71 6.01 -7.84 11.08
CA GLY A 71 5.42 -9.00 10.40
C GLY A 71 4.15 -8.72 9.59
N LEU A 72 3.65 -7.47 9.55
CA LEU A 72 2.54 -7.05 8.70
C LEU A 72 3.04 -6.16 7.56
N SER A 73 3.32 -6.78 6.42
CA SER A 73 3.69 -6.08 5.19
C SER A 73 2.52 -5.33 4.57
N LEU A 74 2.80 -4.29 3.78
CA LEU A 74 1.78 -3.62 2.96
C LEU A 74 1.10 -4.60 2.01
N GLN A 75 1.87 -5.50 1.39
CA GLN A 75 1.33 -6.52 0.51
C GLN A 75 0.24 -7.36 1.20
N SER A 76 0.45 -7.72 2.47
CA SER A 76 -0.54 -8.48 3.25
C SER A 76 -1.80 -7.68 3.59
N MET A 77 -1.73 -6.35 3.59
CA MET A 77 -2.87 -5.48 3.85
C MET A 77 -3.74 -5.25 2.61
N PHE A 78 -3.17 -5.29 1.40
CA PHE A 78 -3.89 -5.08 0.15
C PHE A 78 -4.53 -6.38 -0.35
N THR A 79 -5.86 -6.45 -0.35
CA THR A 79 -6.61 -7.60 -0.88
C THR A 79 -6.51 -7.72 -2.39
N PHE A 80 -6.50 -6.58 -3.09
CA PHE A 80 -6.45 -6.51 -4.55
C PHE A 80 -5.34 -5.57 -5.00
N SER A 81 -4.67 -5.90 -6.11
CA SER A 81 -3.63 -5.04 -6.67
C SER A 81 -3.62 -5.07 -8.18
N GLN A 82 -3.83 -3.91 -8.79
CA GLN A 82 -3.66 -3.67 -10.22
C GLN A 82 -2.47 -2.72 -10.38
N ILE A 83 -1.30 -3.28 -10.70
CA ILE A 83 -0.04 -2.54 -10.78
C ILE A 83 0.63 -2.82 -12.11
N GLY A 84 0.90 -1.78 -12.89
CA GLY A 84 1.65 -1.85 -14.14
C GLY A 84 0.92 -1.23 -15.32
N ARG A 85 1.40 -1.55 -16.52
CA ARG A 85 0.81 -1.13 -17.81
C ARG A 85 0.84 -2.24 -18.86
N THR A 86 0.81 -3.49 -18.39
CA THR A 86 0.91 -4.70 -19.23
C THR A 86 -0.41 -5.48 -19.23
N GLY A 87 -0.63 -6.29 -20.27
CA GLY A 87 -1.86 -7.09 -20.38
C GLY A 87 -3.10 -6.21 -20.53
N ARG A 88 -4.06 -6.34 -19.61
CA ARG A 88 -5.29 -5.53 -19.58
C ARG A 88 -5.07 -4.11 -19.03
N LEU A 89 -3.89 -3.82 -18.46
CA LEU A 89 -3.57 -2.53 -17.85
C LEU A 89 -2.91 -1.59 -18.86
N THR A 90 -3.19 -0.29 -18.74
CA THR A 90 -2.63 0.78 -19.59
C THR A 90 -2.18 1.95 -18.72
N SER A 91 -1.70 3.06 -19.28
CA SER A 91 -1.43 4.26 -18.48
C SER A 91 -2.68 4.92 -17.86
N ARG A 92 -3.90 4.44 -18.18
CA ARG A 92 -5.16 5.00 -17.67
C ARG A 92 -5.62 4.25 -16.41
N LYS A 93 -5.91 5.00 -15.33
CA LYS A 93 -6.46 4.42 -14.08
C LYS A 93 -7.87 3.85 -14.24
N THR A 94 -8.65 4.31 -15.23
CA THR A 94 -10.00 3.75 -15.48
C THR A 94 -9.98 2.23 -15.70
N GLY A 95 -8.99 1.71 -16.42
CA GLY A 95 -8.82 0.26 -16.61
C GLY A 95 -8.50 -0.47 -15.30
N HIS A 96 -7.65 0.12 -14.47
CA HIS A 96 -7.28 -0.44 -13.16
C HIS A 96 -8.49 -0.51 -12.23
N PHE A 97 -9.25 0.58 -12.13
CA PHE A 97 -10.46 0.63 -11.31
C PHE A 97 -11.54 -0.32 -11.79
N LYS A 98 -11.67 -0.50 -13.11
CA LYS A 98 -12.58 -1.50 -13.67
C LYS A 98 -12.21 -2.90 -13.20
N LEU A 99 -10.95 -3.29 -13.26
CA LEU A 99 -10.50 -4.59 -12.78
C LEU A 99 -10.68 -4.75 -11.27
N LEU A 100 -10.36 -3.71 -10.48
CA LEU A 100 -10.61 -3.73 -9.04
C LEU A 100 -12.09 -3.88 -8.70
N ASN A 101 -12.98 -3.22 -9.43
CA ASN A 101 -14.42 -3.38 -9.26
C ASN A 101 -14.89 -4.79 -9.68
N GLU A 102 -14.38 -5.34 -10.78
CA GLU A 102 -14.63 -6.73 -11.21
C GLU A 102 -14.17 -7.75 -10.15
N GLU A 103 -13.00 -7.55 -9.54
CA GLU A 103 -12.41 -8.47 -8.55
C GLU A 103 -13.04 -8.34 -7.15
N SER A 104 -13.33 -7.12 -6.71
CA SER A 104 -13.88 -6.85 -5.38
C SER A 104 -15.40 -6.99 -5.30
N GLY A 105 -16.11 -6.77 -6.40
CA GLY A 105 -17.57 -6.64 -6.42
C GLY A 105 -18.11 -5.41 -5.67
N VAL A 106 -17.24 -4.52 -5.18
CA VAL A 106 -17.63 -3.32 -4.43
C VAL A 106 -18.10 -2.24 -5.39
N PRO A 107 -19.31 -1.64 -5.23
CA PRO A 107 -19.77 -0.55 -6.08
C PRO A 107 -18.87 0.69 -6.00
N TYR A 108 -18.71 1.43 -7.10
CA TYR A 108 -17.81 2.60 -7.14
C TYR A 108 -18.17 3.68 -6.12
N GLU A 109 -19.45 3.89 -5.85
CA GLU A 109 -19.96 4.84 -4.84
C GLU A 109 -19.61 4.44 -3.40
N LYS A 110 -19.09 3.23 -3.18
CA LYS A 110 -18.55 2.74 -1.91
C LYS A 110 -17.02 2.74 -1.89
N MET A 111 -16.36 3.18 -2.95
CA MET A 111 -14.90 3.28 -3.02
C MET A 111 -14.45 4.70 -2.69
N LEU A 112 -13.39 4.82 -1.90
CA LEU A 112 -12.63 6.05 -1.72
C LEU A 112 -11.28 5.89 -2.39
N PHE A 113 -10.91 6.87 -3.22
CA PHE A 113 -9.65 6.85 -3.97
C PHE A 113 -8.73 7.98 -3.52
N PHE A 114 -7.47 7.61 -3.26
CA PHE A 114 -6.37 8.52 -2.97
C PHE A 114 -5.32 8.41 -4.08
N ASP A 115 -4.92 9.54 -4.64
CA ASP A 115 -3.82 9.67 -5.60
C ASP A 115 -2.94 10.87 -5.20
N GLY A 116 -1.66 10.82 -5.57
CA GLY A 116 -0.68 11.87 -5.28
C GLY A 116 -0.09 12.49 -6.54
#